data_AF-A0A3Q2WT78-F1
#
_entry.id   AF-A0A3Q2WT78-F1
#
_cell.length_a   1.000
_cell.length_b   1.000
_cell.length_c   1.000
_cell.angle_alpha   90.00
_cell.angle_beta   90.00
_cell.angle_gamma   90.00
#
_symmetry.space_group_name_H-M   'P 1'
#
loop_
_entity.id
_entity.type
_entity.pdbx_description
1 polymer ?
#
loop_
_entity_poly.entity_id
_entity_poly.type
_entity_poly.pdbx_seq_one_letter_code
_entity_poly.pdbx_strand_id
1 'polypeptide(L)'
;MVLVIVETQWSRVVASRAGTNGKGAKKNLKMFHTSEKCVLFGCACFADMAVQVPCLSFRQPYAGLVLDGVKTVESRWRPLLAPLENQTLAVHVAQRDWEGSEWRAVLSGLLGMDSAQIEALLESGERFGRGVVAGLVDVGRTWLCPASLQGKDLQCLEQSAVVIGLQEKHLTNLSNPRWLKAPLRAPGGRDLWTIEIPAKLLP
;
A
#
# COMPACT_ATOMS: atom_id res chain seq x y z
N MET A 1 -42.51 -28.39 -0.81
CA MET A 1 -41.42 -28.94 0.01
C MET A 1 -40.83 -27.77 0.78
N VAL A 2 -41.06 -27.81 2.09
CA VAL A 2 -41.02 -26.66 3.01
C VAL A 2 -39.58 -26.37 3.43
N LEU A 3 -39.18 -25.10 3.34
CA LEU A 3 -37.92 -24.58 3.87
C LEU A 3 -38.07 -24.44 5.40
N VAL A 4 -37.37 -25.28 6.15
CA VAL A 4 -37.32 -25.20 7.62
C VAL A 4 -36.21 -24.21 7.99
N ILE A 5 -36.61 -23.07 8.55
CA ILE A 5 -35.70 -22.13 9.22
C ILE A 5 -35.61 -22.56 10.68
N VAL A 6 -34.41 -22.89 11.13
CA VAL A 6 -34.11 -23.20 12.53
C VAL A 6 -33.77 -21.88 13.22
N GLU A 7 -34.65 -21.45 14.12
CA GLU A 7 -34.50 -20.26 14.96
C GLU A 7 -33.85 -20.67 16.29
N THR A 8 -32.61 -20.25 16.54
CA THR A 8 -31.87 -20.59 17.76
C THR A 8 -32.06 -19.53 18.84
N GLN A 9 -32.33 -20.02 20.04
CA GLN A 9 -32.85 -19.35 21.23
C GLN A 9 -32.05 -18.14 21.75
N TRP A 10 -32.79 -17.11 22.18
CA TRP A 10 -32.36 -16.12 23.15
C TRP A 10 -32.48 -16.66 24.58
N SER A 11 -31.38 -16.64 25.33
CA SER A 11 -31.38 -16.90 26.77
C SER A 11 -31.64 -15.62 27.57
N ARG A 12 -32.53 -15.75 28.55
CA ARG A 12 -32.78 -14.84 29.70
C ARG A 12 -31.46 -14.61 30.47
N VAL A 13 -31.25 -13.55 31.26
CA VAL A 13 -31.75 -13.21 32.62
C VAL A 13 -31.09 -11.82 32.91
N VAL A 14 -31.68 -10.78 33.52
CA VAL A 14 -32.02 -10.58 34.93
C VAL A 14 -32.92 -9.34 35.05
N ALA A 15 -34.03 -9.49 35.75
CA ALA A 15 -34.81 -8.39 36.31
C ALA A 15 -34.31 -8.07 37.73
N SER A 16 -34.26 -6.78 38.10
CA SER A 16 -34.37 -6.38 39.52
C SER A 16 -35.34 -5.19 39.66
N ARG A 17 -36.25 -5.32 40.63
CA ARG A 17 -37.31 -4.38 41.04
C ARG A 17 -36.72 -3.37 42.04
N ALA A 18 -36.97 -2.07 41.84
CA ALA A 18 -37.96 -1.21 42.54
C ALA A 18 -37.48 -0.56 43.86
N GLY A 19 -37.59 0.78 43.90
CA GLY A 19 -37.45 1.61 45.11
C GLY A 19 -37.90 3.04 44.84
N THR A 20 -39.02 3.43 45.43
CA THR A 20 -39.70 4.74 45.34
C THR A 20 -39.22 5.72 46.42
N ASN A 21 -38.90 6.97 46.08
CA ASN A 21 -39.52 8.21 46.64
C ASN A 21 -38.69 9.48 46.32
N GLY A 22 -39.40 10.59 46.00
CA GLY A 22 -39.03 11.93 46.48
C GLY A 22 -38.29 12.90 45.54
N LYS A 23 -39.07 13.82 44.96
CA LYS A 23 -38.78 15.27 44.74
C LYS A 23 -37.65 15.69 43.79
N GLY A 24 -38.07 16.14 42.60
CA GLY A 24 -37.66 17.41 41.97
C GLY A 24 -36.19 17.63 41.60
N ALA A 25 -35.84 17.42 40.32
CA ALA A 25 -34.99 18.34 39.53
C ALA A 25 -34.74 17.78 38.12
N LYS A 26 -35.02 18.61 37.11
CA LYS A 26 -34.41 18.69 35.77
C LYS A 26 -33.90 17.37 35.14
N LYS A 27 -34.71 16.77 34.26
CA LYS A 27 -34.26 15.73 33.33
C LYS A 27 -33.33 16.35 32.28
N ASN A 28 -32.02 16.31 32.51
CA ASN A 28 -31.03 16.43 31.44
C ASN A 28 -31.02 15.11 30.66
N LEU A 29 -31.55 15.15 29.44
CA LEU A 29 -31.55 14.06 28.49
C LEU A 29 -30.09 13.80 28.06
N LYS A 30 -29.42 12.82 28.68
CA LYS A 30 -28.18 12.25 28.16
C LYS A 30 -28.52 11.47 26.90
N MET A 31 -28.25 12.03 25.73
CA MET A 31 -28.18 11.28 24.48
C MET A 31 -26.97 10.34 24.54
N PHE A 32 -27.21 9.08 24.87
CA PHE A 32 -26.34 7.99 24.44
C PHE A 32 -26.71 7.70 22.98
N HIS A 33 -25.86 8.10 22.04
CA HIS A 33 -25.95 7.66 20.65
C HIS A 33 -25.38 6.25 20.56
N THR A 34 -26.22 5.24 20.78
CA THR A 34 -25.95 3.89 20.28
C THR A 34 -26.28 3.88 18.79
N SER A 35 -25.26 3.70 17.96
CA SER A 35 -25.34 3.73 16.50
C SER A 35 -25.99 2.46 15.94
N GLU A 36 -27.30 2.30 16.16
CA GLU A 36 -28.08 1.26 15.49
C GLU A 36 -29.46 1.84 15.18
N LYS A 37 -29.57 2.48 14.01
CA LYS A 37 -30.81 2.65 13.22
C LYS A 37 -30.52 3.56 12.04
N CYS A 38 -30.08 2.95 10.94
CA CYS A 38 -30.26 3.53 9.62
C CYS A 38 -30.77 2.41 8.70
N VAL A 39 -32.08 2.18 8.76
CA VAL A 39 -32.81 1.44 7.73
C VAL A 39 -34.08 2.25 7.46
N LEU A 40 -34.35 2.47 6.17
CA LEU A 40 -35.51 3.14 5.56
C LEU A 40 -35.30 4.59 5.12
N PHE A 41 -34.49 4.76 4.07
CA PHE A 41 -34.93 5.30 2.77
C PHE A 41 -33.95 4.71 1.74
N GLY A 42 -34.42 4.34 0.55
CA GLY A 42 -33.68 3.58 -0.47
C GLY A 42 -32.40 4.24 -0.98
N CYS A 43 -31.35 4.21 -0.17
CA CYS A 43 -29.98 4.45 -0.53
C CYS A 43 -29.31 3.09 -0.30
N ALA A 44 -29.02 2.37 -1.37
CA ALA A 44 -28.04 1.30 -1.27
C ALA A 44 -26.76 1.99 -0.81
N CYS A 45 -26.47 1.93 0.49
CA CYS A 45 -25.13 2.11 1.00
C CYS A 45 -24.32 0.97 0.37
N PHE A 46 -23.89 1.15 -0.88
CA PHE A 46 -22.73 0.47 -1.40
C PHE A 46 -21.65 0.82 -0.39
N ALA A 47 -21.41 -0.09 0.54
CA ALA A 47 -20.16 -0.10 1.26
C ALA A 47 -19.10 -0.11 0.16
N ASP A 48 -18.44 1.03 -0.04
CA ASP A 48 -17.37 1.20 -1.02
C ASP A 48 -16.34 0.15 -0.62
N MET A 49 -16.31 -0.99 -1.32
CA MET A 49 -15.48 -2.12 -0.93
C MET A 49 -14.05 -1.62 -0.96
N ALA A 50 -13.37 -1.62 0.18
CA ALA A 50 -11.97 -1.23 0.28
C ALA A 50 -11.13 -2.47 0.58
N VAL A 51 -9.91 -2.49 0.04
CA VAL A 51 -8.94 -3.56 0.29
C VAL A 51 -7.82 -3.00 1.15
N GLN A 52 -7.48 -3.72 2.22
CA GLN A 52 -6.31 -3.40 3.03
C GLN A 52 -5.06 -4.01 2.40
N VAL A 53 -4.05 -3.17 2.16
CA VAL A 53 -2.80 -3.57 1.50
C VAL A 53 -1.63 -3.03 2.31
N PRO A 54 -0.55 -3.80 2.54
CA PRO A 54 0.70 -3.25 3.06
C PRO A 54 1.25 -2.21 2.08
N CYS A 55 1.84 -1.14 2.59
CA CYS A 55 2.31 -0.02 1.80
C CYS A 55 3.73 0.37 2.20
N LEU A 56 4.54 0.75 1.22
CA LEU A 56 5.90 1.24 1.41
C LEU A 56 6.10 2.54 0.62
N SER A 57 6.79 3.49 1.26
CA SER A 57 7.21 4.74 0.60
C SER A 57 8.47 4.52 -0.23
N PHE A 58 8.41 4.97 -1.48
CA PHE A 58 9.53 5.05 -2.41
C PHE A 58 9.79 6.52 -2.75
N ARG A 59 11.05 6.93 -2.76
CA ARG A 59 11.43 8.26 -3.23
C ARG A 59 11.53 8.25 -4.75
N GLN A 60 11.25 9.39 -5.38
CA GLN A 60 11.50 9.54 -6.81
C GLN A 60 13.01 9.55 -7.11
N PRO A 61 13.44 8.98 -8.24
CA PRO A 61 12.61 8.46 -9.33
C PRO A 61 12.16 6.99 -9.16
N TYR A 62 12.58 6.30 -8.09
CA TYR A 62 12.36 4.86 -7.96
C TYR A 62 10.90 4.45 -7.84
N ALA A 63 10.02 5.31 -7.32
CA ALA A 63 8.60 5.02 -7.28
C ALA A 63 8.02 4.86 -8.70
N GLY A 64 8.31 5.83 -9.58
CA GLY A 64 7.94 5.75 -10.99
C GLY A 64 8.59 4.58 -11.70
N LEU A 65 9.90 4.37 -11.51
CA LEU A 65 10.63 3.26 -12.15
C LEU A 65 10.07 1.88 -11.78
N VAL A 66 9.59 1.69 -10.55
CA VAL A 66 8.91 0.45 -10.14
C VAL A 66 7.56 0.33 -10.85
N LEU A 67 6.75 1.39 -10.84
CA LEU A 67 5.39 1.36 -11.40
C LEU A 67 5.35 1.31 -12.93
N ASP A 68 6.39 1.79 -13.60
CA ASP A 68 6.60 1.65 -15.04
C ASP A 68 7.35 0.36 -15.41
N GLY A 69 7.68 -0.49 -14.43
CA GLY A 69 8.26 -1.81 -14.64
C GLY A 69 9.73 -1.82 -15.06
N VAL A 70 10.43 -0.69 -14.99
CA VAL A 70 11.86 -0.59 -15.29
C VAL A 70 12.69 -1.14 -14.14
N LYS A 71 12.32 -0.81 -12.89
CA LYS A 71 12.96 -1.34 -11.68
C LYS A 71 12.20 -2.57 -11.19
N THR A 72 12.76 -3.75 -11.44
CA THR A 72 12.17 -5.06 -11.10
C THR A 72 12.80 -5.67 -9.84
N VAL A 73 13.88 -5.09 -9.32
CA VAL A 73 14.51 -5.51 -8.06
C VAL A 73 14.59 -4.34 -7.09
N GLU A 74 13.96 -4.46 -5.93
CA GLU A 74 14.10 -3.50 -4.83
C GLU A 74 15.30 -3.85 -3.94
N SER A 75 16.03 -2.84 -3.47
CA SER A 75 17.22 -3.04 -2.61
C SER A 75 17.07 -2.29 -1.28
N ARG A 76 17.31 -2.96 -0.15
CA ARG A 76 17.25 -2.36 1.20
C ARG A 76 18.36 -2.90 2.09
N TRP A 77 18.78 -2.13 3.09
CA TRP A 77 19.73 -2.60 4.10
C TRP A 77 19.15 -3.64 5.06
N ARG A 78 17.82 -3.66 5.24
CA ARG A 78 17.09 -4.63 6.07
C ARG A 78 16.13 -5.45 5.19
N PRO A 79 15.84 -6.72 5.51
CA PRO A 79 14.92 -7.58 4.76
C PRO A 79 13.44 -7.22 5.02
N LEU A 80 13.08 -5.94 4.93
CA LEU A 80 11.76 -5.43 5.30
C LEU A 80 10.62 -6.09 4.48
N LEU A 81 10.89 -6.47 3.24
CA LEU A 81 9.90 -7.04 2.32
C LEU A 81 9.80 -8.57 2.40
N ALA A 82 10.71 -9.26 3.10
CA ALA A 82 10.70 -10.72 3.17
C ALA A 82 9.38 -11.31 3.71
N PRO A 83 8.71 -10.72 4.73
CA PRO A 83 7.42 -11.21 5.21
C PRO A 83 6.26 -11.05 4.20
N LEU A 84 6.46 -10.28 3.12
CA LEU A 84 5.46 -9.99 2.11
C LEU A 84 5.64 -10.86 0.84
N GLU A 85 6.51 -11.87 0.85
CA GLU A 85 6.67 -12.77 -0.29
C GLU A 85 5.31 -13.37 -0.72
N ASN A 86 5.02 -13.29 -2.03
CA ASN A 86 3.76 -13.66 -2.68
C ASN A 86 2.54 -12.80 -2.28
N GLN A 87 2.76 -11.58 -1.76
CA GLN A 87 1.71 -10.62 -1.47
C GLN A 87 1.81 -9.38 -2.35
N THR A 88 0.71 -8.65 -2.49
CA THR A 88 0.68 -7.36 -3.15
C THR A 88 1.06 -6.24 -2.18
N LEU A 89 1.91 -5.33 -2.62
CA LEU A 89 2.38 -4.14 -1.92
C LEU A 89 1.87 -2.89 -2.64
N ALA A 90 1.34 -1.94 -1.87
CA ALA A 90 1.01 -0.61 -2.35
C ALA A 90 2.27 0.28 -2.41
N VAL A 91 2.45 0.97 -3.53
CA VAL A 91 3.56 1.88 -3.77
C VAL A 91 3.11 3.31 -3.44
N HIS A 92 3.69 3.87 -2.39
CA HIS A 92 3.54 5.28 -2.04
C HIS A 92 4.70 6.10 -2.59
N VAL A 93 4.38 7.24 -3.20
CA VAL A 93 5.37 8.20 -3.72
C VAL A 93 5.69 9.19 -2.60
N ALA A 94 6.91 9.14 -2.09
CA ALA A 94 7.37 10.05 -1.07
C ALA A 94 7.50 11.49 -1.61
N GLN A 95 7.37 12.48 -0.72
CA GLN A 95 7.53 13.90 -1.08
C GLN A 95 8.96 14.26 -1.47
N ARG A 96 9.94 13.65 -0.78
CA ARG A 96 11.37 13.93 -1.00
C ARG A 96 11.94 13.05 -2.10
N ASP A 97 12.85 13.64 -2.86
CA ASP A 97 13.67 12.94 -3.83
C ASP A 97 14.68 12.00 -3.19
N TRP A 98 15.09 11.02 -3.98
CA TRP A 98 16.29 10.26 -3.72
C TRP A 98 17.51 11.19 -3.77
N GLU A 99 18.44 10.96 -2.85
CA GLU A 99 19.70 11.69 -2.80
C GLU A 99 20.66 11.02 -3.78
N GLY A 100 21.02 11.71 -4.85
CA GLY A 100 21.95 11.22 -5.87
C GLY A 100 21.34 11.11 -7.27
N SER A 101 22.21 10.97 -8.26
CA SER A 101 21.88 10.92 -9.69
C SER A 101 22.48 9.70 -10.40
N GLU A 102 23.04 8.74 -9.65
CA GLU A 102 23.74 7.56 -10.15
C GLU A 102 22.82 6.65 -10.98
N TRP A 103 21.52 6.63 -10.66
CA TRP A 103 20.50 5.93 -11.45
C TRP A 103 20.47 6.39 -12.91
N ARG A 104 20.80 7.66 -13.21
CA ARG A 104 20.88 8.14 -14.60
C ARG A 104 21.94 7.40 -15.39
N ALA A 105 23.09 7.12 -14.79
CA ALA A 105 24.16 6.37 -15.43
C ALA A 105 23.78 4.91 -15.70
N VAL A 106 22.95 4.32 -14.83
CA VAL A 106 22.41 2.96 -15.06
C VAL A 106 21.41 2.97 -16.23
N LEU A 107 20.51 3.96 -16.28
CA LEU A 107 19.54 4.09 -17.37
C LEU A 107 20.22 4.35 -18.72
N SER A 108 21.16 5.30 -18.79
CA SER A 108 21.83 5.65 -20.04
C SER A 108 22.88 4.63 -20.47
N GLY A 109 23.62 4.07 -19.51
CA GLY A 109 24.69 3.11 -19.77
C GLY A 109 24.15 1.70 -19.96
N LEU A 110 23.70 1.06 -18.88
CA LEU A 110 23.35 -0.37 -18.89
C LEU A 110 22.03 -0.66 -19.62
N LEU A 111 21.06 0.26 -19.55
CA LEU A 111 19.79 0.15 -20.27
C LEU A 111 19.81 0.82 -21.65
N GLY A 112 20.88 1.58 -21.97
CA GLY A 112 21.06 2.20 -23.28
C GLY A 112 20.02 3.26 -23.63
N MET A 113 19.35 3.85 -22.64
CA MET A 113 18.34 4.87 -22.87
C MET A 113 18.98 6.21 -23.25
N ASP A 114 18.44 6.87 -24.28
CA ASP A 114 18.81 8.24 -24.59
C ASP A 114 18.16 9.24 -23.63
N SER A 115 18.59 10.51 -23.71
CA SER A 115 18.07 11.56 -22.84
C SER A 115 16.57 11.78 -22.98
N ALA A 116 16.01 11.68 -24.19
CA ALA A 116 14.58 11.90 -24.41
C ALA A 116 13.75 10.77 -23.80
N GLN A 117 14.22 9.53 -23.91
CA GLN A 117 13.62 8.36 -23.28
C GLN A 117 13.66 8.46 -21.74
N ILE A 118 14.79 8.91 -21.18
CA ILE A 118 14.91 9.11 -19.72
C ILE A 118 13.94 10.20 -19.26
N GLU A 119 13.86 11.34 -19.94
CA GLU A 119 12.94 12.41 -19.54
C GLU A 119 11.47 11.97 -19.65
N ALA A 120 11.09 11.25 -20.73
CA ALA A 120 9.75 10.70 -20.87
C ALA A 120 9.41 9.70 -19.75
N LEU A 121 10.37 8.88 -19.34
CA LEU A 121 10.22 7.95 -18.22
C LEU A 121 10.04 8.68 -16.87
N LEU A 122 10.78 9.77 -16.65
CA LEU A 122 10.64 10.58 -15.44
C LEU A 122 9.29 11.31 -15.40
N GLU A 123 8.84 11.86 -16.54
CA GLU A 123 7.52 12.49 -16.66
C GLU A 123 6.40 11.48 -16.39
N SER A 124 6.51 10.29 -16.98
CA SER A 124 5.61 9.16 -16.72
C SER A 124 5.54 8.80 -15.22
N GLY A 125 6.69 8.75 -14.55
CA GLY A 125 6.79 8.45 -13.12
C GLY A 125 6.18 9.52 -12.20
N GLU A 126 6.03 10.76 -12.68
CA GLU A 126 5.45 11.88 -11.92
C GLU A 126 3.97 12.14 -12.24
N ARG A 127 3.33 11.31 -13.09
CA ARG A 127 1.96 11.52 -13.58
C ARG A 127 0.90 11.76 -12.49
N PHE A 128 1.12 11.22 -11.29
CA PHE A 128 0.22 11.32 -10.14
C PHE A 128 0.74 12.25 -9.02
N GLY A 129 1.88 12.90 -9.24
CA GLY A 129 2.58 13.70 -8.25
C GLY A 129 3.06 12.89 -7.05
N ARG A 130 3.18 13.56 -5.90
CA ARG A 130 3.83 13.03 -4.69
C ARG A 130 2.93 13.08 -3.46
N GLY A 131 3.27 12.29 -2.45
CA GLY A 131 2.45 12.14 -1.24
C GLY A 131 1.16 11.36 -1.48
N VAL A 132 1.24 10.38 -2.40
CA VAL A 132 0.09 9.59 -2.85
C VAL A 132 0.47 8.12 -2.92
N VAL A 133 -0.50 7.24 -2.69
CA VAL A 133 -0.42 5.86 -3.18
C VAL A 133 -0.77 5.90 -4.66
N ALA A 134 0.18 5.49 -5.48
CA ALA A 134 0.10 5.62 -6.93
C ALA A 134 -0.16 4.30 -7.65
N GLY A 135 0.17 3.18 -7.02
CA GLY A 135 0.06 1.87 -7.65
C GLY A 135 0.27 0.70 -6.71
N LEU A 136 0.31 -0.48 -7.31
CA LEU A 136 0.48 -1.77 -6.67
C LEU A 136 1.60 -2.53 -7.37
N VAL A 137 2.28 -3.39 -6.64
CA VAL A 137 3.29 -4.33 -7.17
C VAL A 137 3.21 -5.62 -6.38
N ASP A 138 3.52 -6.75 -7.01
CA ASP A 138 3.59 -8.03 -6.34
C ASP A 138 5.02 -8.27 -5.84
N VAL A 139 5.13 -8.70 -4.59
CA VAL A 139 6.41 -8.92 -3.90
C VAL A 139 6.79 -10.39 -4.04
N GLY A 140 7.96 -10.63 -4.63
CA GLY A 140 8.57 -11.96 -4.72
C GLY A 140 9.57 -12.23 -3.59
N ARG A 141 10.45 -13.19 -3.84
CA ARG A 141 11.51 -13.58 -2.91
C ARG A 141 12.41 -12.40 -2.53
N THR A 142 12.78 -12.34 -1.25
CA THR A 142 13.88 -11.49 -0.74
C THR A 142 15.12 -12.35 -0.47
N TRP A 143 16.31 -11.87 -0.84
CA TRP A 143 17.59 -12.53 -0.54
C TRP A 143 18.71 -11.52 -0.28
N LEU A 144 19.76 -11.93 0.44
CA LEU A 144 20.94 -11.11 0.66
C LEU A 144 21.86 -11.18 -0.56
N CYS A 145 22.28 -10.03 -1.09
CA CYS A 145 23.27 -9.97 -2.16
C CYS A 145 24.66 -10.34 -1.61
N PRO A 146 25.36 -11.35 -2.18
CA PRO A 146 26.67 -11.75 -1.70
C PRO A 146 27.71 -10.64 -1.86
N ALA A 147 28.58 -10.45 -0.86
CA ALA A 147 29.70 -9.51 -0.93
C ALA A 147 30.70 -9.85 -2.05
N SER A 148 30.80 -11.12 -2.41
CA SER A 148 31.68 -11.62 -3.47
C SER A 148 31.09 -11.49 -4.88
N LEU A 149 29.86 -11.00 -5.04
CA LEU A 149 29.22 -10.89 -6.36
C LEU A 149 29.87 -9.75 -7.17
N GLN A 150 30.33 -10.07 -8.38
CA GLN A 150 31.10 -9.16 -9.22
C GLN A 150 30.83 -9.42 -10.71
N GLY A 151 31.37 -8.55 -11.56
CA GLY A 151 31.32 -8.70 -13.01
C GLY A 151 29.92 -8.60 -13.58
N LYS A 152 29.63 -9.43 -14.59
CA LYS A 152 28.39 -9.36 -15.37
C LYS A 152 27.14 -9.64 -14.52
N ASP A 153 27.22 -10.58 -13.58
CA ASP A 153 26.07 -10.94 -12.75
C ASP A 153 25.64 -9.79 -11.84
N LEU A 154 26.62 -9.08 -11.26
CA LEU A 154 26.35 -7.86 -10.51
C LEU A 154 25.73 -6.78 -11.40
N GLN A 155 26.29 -6.55 -12.59
CA GLN A 155 25.77 -5.54 -13.53
C GLN A 155 24.32 -5.82 -13.94
N CYS A 156 23.96 -7.08 -14.19
CA CYS A 156 22.58 -7.47 -14.50
C CYS A 156 21.62 -7.19 -13.32
N LEU A 157 22.06 -7.40 -12.08
CA LEU A 157 21.27 -7.04 -10.90
C LEU A 157 21.18 -5.51 -10.72
N GLU A 158 22.28 -4.78 -10.92
CA GLU A 158 22.30 -3.32 -10.85
C GLU A 158 21.40 -2.69 -11.90
N GLN A 159 21.35 -3.29 -13.09
CA GLN A 159 20.41 -2.92 -14.16
C GLN A 159 18.96 -3.14 -13.74
N SER A 160 18.66 -4.31 -13.17
CA SER A 160 17.30 -4.64 -12.69
C SER A 160 16.86 -3.80 -11.49
N ALA A 161 17.82 -3.38 -10.65
CA ALA A 161 17.57 -2.51 -9.50
C ALA A 161 17.63 -1.02 -9.83
N VAL A 162 18.19 -0.64 -10.99
CA VAL A 162 18.53 0.74 -11.36
C VAL A 162 19.39 1.43 -10.30
N VAL A 163 20.23 0.66 -9.59
CA VAL A 163 21.05 1.09 -8.45
C VAL A 163 22.36 0.31 -8.47
N ILE A 164 23.48 1.00 -8.28
CA ILE A 164 24.81 0.38 -8.14
C ILE A 164 25.16 0.05 -6.68
N GLY A 165 26.15 -0.82 -6.48
CA GLY A 165 26.66 -1.19 -5.16
C GLY A 165 25.63 -1.99 -4.37
N LEU A 166 25.20 -3.12 -4.93
CA LEU A 166 24.17 -3.97 -4.35
C LEU A 166 24.68 -4.96 -3.31
N GLN A 167 25.99 -5.16 -3.21
CA GLN A 167 26.60 -6.08 -2.27
C GLN A 167 26.10 -5.83 -0.85
N GLU A 168 25.83 -6.91 -0.12
CA GLU A 168 25.37 -6.91 1.28
C GLU A 168 24.00 -6.23 1.52
N LYS A 169 23.31 -5.78 0.46
CA LYS A 169 21.91 -5.35 0.54
C LYS A 169 20.96 -6.53 0.38
N HIS A 170 19.79 -6.41 0.99
CA HIS A 170 18.67 -7.31 0.76
C HIS A 170 17.95 -6.89 -0.52
N LEU A 171 17.90 -7.80 -1.49
CA LEU A 171 17.26 -7.62 -2.78
C LEU A 171 15.91 -8.33 -2.77
N THR A 172 14.90 -7.73 -3.38
CA THR A 172 13.54 -8.29 -3.46
C THR A 172 13.02 -8.18 -4.88
N ASN A 173 12.54 -9.29 -5.43
CA ASN A 173 11.89 -9.27 -6.74
C ASN A 173 10.55 -8.53 -6.64
N LEU A 174 10.31 -7.66 -7.60
CA LEU A 174 9.06 -6.95 -7.80
C LEU A 174 8.51 -7.33 -9.17
N SER A 175 7.22 -7.64 -9.24
CA SER A 175 6.56 -8.02 -10.48
C SER A 175 5.15 -7.44 -10.56
N ASN A 176 4.54 -7.51 -11.75
CA ASN A 176 3.15 -7.09 -11.99
C ASN A 176 2.85 -5.66 -11.47
N PRO A 177 3.66 -4.65 -11.86
CA PRO A 177 3.41 -3.27 -11.47
C PRO A 177 2.14 -2.76 -12.13
N ARG A 178 1.30 -2.09 -11.35
CA ARG A 178 0.00 -1.57 -11.81
C ARG A 178 -0.22 -0.20 -11.21
N TRP A 179 -0.39 0.81 -12.05
CA TRP A 179 -0.88 2.12 -11.61
C TRP A 179 -2.33 2.00 -11.15
N LEU A 180 -2.69 2.73 -10.08
CA LEU A 180 -4.11 2.90 -9.72
C LEU A 180 -4.83 3.71 -10.80
N LYS A 181 -6.16 3.60 -10.87
CA LYS A 181 -6.98 4.40 -11.79
C LYS A 181 -6.90 5.91 -11.50
N ALA A 182 -6.68 6.28 -10.24
CA ALA A 182 -6.39 7.63 -9.80
C ALA A 182 -5.56 7.58 -8.50
N PRO A 183 -4.77 8.63 -8.19
CA PRO A 183 -3.95 8.64 -6.99
C PRO A 183 -4.79 8.73 -5.71
N LEU A 184 -4.38 7.99 -4.70
CA LEU A 184 -4.96 8.08 -3.36
C LEU A 184 -4.04 8.93 -2.49
N ARG A 185 -4.49 10.14 -2.09
CA ARG A 185 -3.74 10.99 -1.17
C ARG A 185 -3.58 10.30 0.19
N ALA A 186 -2.34 10.15 0.64
CA ALA A 186 -2.04 9.54 1.92
C ALA A 186 -0.71 10.08 2.47
N PRO A 187 -0.63 10.39 3.79
CA PRO A 187 0.66 10.68 4.41
C PRO A 187 1.57 9.44 4.32
N GLY A 188 2.87 9.64 4.16
CA GLY A 188 3.83 8.55 4.22
C GLY A 188 3.91 7.95 5.62
N GLY A 189 3.85 6.64 5.73
CA GLY A 189 4.06 5.92 6.99
C GLY A 189 5.53 5.62 7.27
N ARG A 190 5.82 5.10 8.46
CA ARG A 190 7.15 4.57 8.82
C ARG A 190 7.24 3.12 8.35
N ASP A 191 8.34 2.76 7.70
CA ASP A 191 8.61 1.41 7.19
C ASP A 191 7.41 0.87 6.39
N LEU A 192 6.82 -0.26 6.81
CA LEU A 192 5.58 -0.79 6.26
C LEU A 192 4.40 -0.35 7.11
N TRP A 193 3.34 0.13 6.47
CA TRP A 193 2.06 0.43 7.10
C TRP A 193 0.92 -0.09 6.24
N THR A 194 -0.26 -0.30 6.82
CA THR A 194 -1.44 -0.73 6.08
C THR A 194 -2.19 0.48 5.54
N ILE A 195 -2.63 0.42 4.28
CA ILE A 195 -3.50 1.41 3.66
C ILE A 195 -4.79 0.74 3.16
N GLU A 196 -5.90 1.47 3.23
CA GLU A 196 -7.18 1.06 2.64
C GLU A 196 -7.32 1.69 1.26
N ILE A 197 -7.45 0.86 0.22
CA ILE A 197 -7.62 1.29 -1.16
C ILE A 197 -9.06 0.99 -1.59
N PRO A 198 -9.88 2.00 -1.92
CA PRO A 198 -11.21 1.78 -2.48
C PRO A 198 -11.14 0.97 -3.79
N ALA A 199 -12.02 -0.02 -3.95
CA ALA A 199 -12.03 -0.92 -5.10
C ALA A 199 -12.15 -0.19 -6.44
N LYS A 200 -12.82 0.96 -6.47
CA LYS A 200 -12.92 1.83 -7.65
C LYS A 200 -11.57 2.39 -8.15
N LEU A 201 -10.54 2.42 -7.29
CA LEU A 201 -9.20 2.87 -7.64
C LEU A 201 -8.28 1.74 -8.09
N LEU A 202 -8.64 0.47 -7.81
CA LEU A 202 -7.86 -0.68 -8.26
C LEU A 202 -7.80 -0.72 -9.80
N PRO A 203 -6.69 -1.17 -10.40
CA PRO A 203 -6.53 -1.29 -11.85
C PRO A 203 -7.62 -2.15 -12.49
#